data_AF-A0A183HPL5-F1
#
_entry.id   AF-A0A183HPL5-F1
#
_cell.length_a   1.000
_cell.length_b   1.000
_cell.length_c   1.000
_cell.angle_alpha   90.00
_cell.angle_beta   90.00
_cell.angle_gamma   90.00
#
_symmetry.space_group_name_H-M   'P 1'
#
loop_
_entity.id
_entity.type
_entity.pdbx_description
1 polymer ?
#
loop_
_entity_poly.entity_id
_entity_poly.type
_entity_poly.pdbx_seq_one_letter_code
_entity_poly.pdbx_strand_id
1 'polypeptide(L)'
;FFFFAGNTSYTWDLFPEYDIFKVNEFGTVISRLTDTVGYDAEGAVSPDGQKIVFTSLRSGDPEIWIMNSDGTEPKQLTNELGYDGGPFFSPDGSKIVFRASRPNTSEKIQTYKDLLSYNLVSPLEMELYTINIDGTGLRQVTSLGGSNWAPFYMPDNHHIIFSSNFNETGGHFGAFNLYMIDEMGKNVERVKISKLY
;
A
#
# COMPACT_ATOMS: atom_id res chain seq x y z
N PHE A 1 26.97 -23.82 0.62
CA PHE A 1 25.92 -23.72 1.64
C PHE A 1 26.33 -22.65 2.63
N PHE A 2 25.80 -21.44 2.50
CA PHE A 2 25.98 -20.40 3.51
C PHE A 2 24.69 -20.32 4.33
N PHE A 3 24.82 -20.55 5.63
CA PHE A 3 23.80 -20.24 6.64
C PHE A 3 24.02 -18.79 7.07
N PHE A 4 22.97 -17.95 6.98
CA PHE A 4 22.91 -16.71 7.75
C PHE A 4 22.13 -16.99 9.04
N ALA A 5 22.77 -16.78 10.17
CA ALA A 5 22.12 -16.75 11.47
C ALA A 5 21.39 -15.42 11.64
N GLY A 6 20.07 -15.48 11.85
CA GLY A 6 19.31 -14.45 12.56
C GLY A 6 19.10 -13.10 11.85
N ASN A 7 18.37 -13.11 10.74
CA ASN A 7 17.55 -11.96 10.35
C ASN A 7 16.29 -12.53 9.67
N THR A 8 15.15 -12.46 10.34
CA THR A 8 13.85 -12.84 9.76
C THR A 8 13.48 -11.80 8.71
N SER A 9 13.92 -12.00 7.46
CA SER A 9 13.41 -11.23 6.33
C SER A 9 12.01 -11.73 6.02
N TYR A 10 11.02 -10.85 6.13
CA TYR A 10 9.67 -11.12 5.66
C TYR A 10 9.59 -10.70 4.19
N THR A 11 9.72 -11.68 3.31
CA THR A 11 9.56 -11.50 1.87
C THR A 11 8.16 -11.91 1.45
N TRP A 12 7.65 -11.22 0.44
CA TRP A 12 6.39 -11.54 -0.25
C TRP A 12 6.64 -11.70 -1.74
N ASP A 13 5.92 -12.63 -2.35
CA ASP A 13 5.98 -12.90 -3.78
C ASP A 13 5.09 -11.92 -4.55
N LEU A 14 5.66 -11.31 -5.59
CA LEU A 14 4.95 -10.56 -6.61
C LEU A 14 4.63 -11.50 -7.77
N PHE A 15 3.54 -12.24 -7.67
CA PHE A 15 3.13 -13.17 -8.72
C PHE A 15 2.87 -12.43 -10.05
N PRO A 16 3.68 -12.67 -11.11
CA PRO A 16 3.55 -11.94 -12.37
C PRO A 16 2.27 -12.26 -13.15
N GLU A 17 1.52 -13.27 -12.71
CA GLU A 17 0.25 -13.71 -13.28
C GLU A 17 -0.97 -13.14 -12.55
N TYR A 18 -0.76 -12.29 -11.54
CA TYR A 18 -1.88 -11.66 -10.84
C TYR A 18 -2.47 -10.57 -11.72
N ASP A 19 -3.76 -10.72 -12.01
CA ASP A 19 -4.58 -9.74 -12.72
C ASP A 19 -5.81 -9.38 -11.89
N ILE A 20 -6.43 -8.26 -12.24
CA ILE A 20 -7.69 -7.82 -11.64
C ILE A 20 -8.87 -8.37 -12.46
N PHE A 21 -9.78 -9.05 -11.78
CA PHE A 21 -11.01 -9.57 -12.36
C PHE A 21 -12.24 -8.94 -11.73
N LYS A 22 -13.27 -8.70 -12.54
CA LYS A 22 -14.60 -8.30 -12.09
C LYS A 22 -15.49 -9.54 -12.00
N VAL A 23 -16.12 -9.72 -10.84
CA VAL A 23 -17.07 -10.82 -10.59
C VAL A 23 -18.46 -10.27 -10.28
N ASN A 24 -19.51 -11.06 -10.53
CA ASN A 24 -20.84 -10.77 -10.01
C ASN A 24 -20.98 -11.20 -8.54
N GLU A 25 -22.12 -10.91 -7.93
CA GLU A 25 -22.44 -11.28 -6.53
C GLU A 25 -22.40 -12.80 -6.25
N PHE A 26 -22.42 -13.63 -7.30
CA PHE A 26 -22.33 -15.08 -7.21
C PHE A 26 -20.90 -15.61 -7.44
N GLY A 27 -19.90 -14.73 -7.59
CA GLY A 27 -18.51 -15.09 -7.84
C GLY A 27 -18.21 -15.53 -9.28
N THR A 28 -19.13 -15.32 -10.22
CA THR A 28 -18.87 -15.58 -11.64
C THR A 28 -18.03 -14.46 -12.22
N VAL A 29 -16.93 -14.80 -12.90
CA VAL A 29 -16.10 -13.82 -13.62
C VAL A 29 -16.90 -13.21 -14.78
N ILE A 30 -17.07 -11.90 -14.74
CA ILE A 30 -17.74 -11.11 -15.79
C ILE A 30 -16.71 -10.61 -16.81
N SER A 31 -15.58 -10.11 -16.32
CA SER A 31 -14.50 -9.59 -17.16
C SER A 31 -13.15 -9.68 -16.47
N ARG A 32 -12.09 -9.83 -17.26
CA ARG A 32 -10.70 -9.57 -16.86
C ARG A 32 -10.42 -8.09 -17.14
N LEU A 33 -10.05 -7.32 -16.11
CA LEU A 33 -9.86 -5.86 -16.20
C LEU A 33 -8.42 -5.48 -16.55
N THR A 34 -7.46 -6.34 -16.23
CA THR A 34 -6.06 -6.16 -16.60
C THR A 34 -5.51 -7.43 -17.23
N ASP A 35 -4.61 -7.28 -18.21
CA ASP A 35 -3.91 -8.38 -18.87
C ASP A 35 -2.42 -8.12 -19.06
N THR A 36 -1.88 -7.16 -18.30
CA THR A 36 -0.48 -6.76 -18.39
C THR A 36 0.42 -7.75 -17.68
N VAL A 37 1.59 -8.02 -18.26
CA VAL A 37 2.63 -8.81 -17.58
C VAL A 37 3.08 -8.08 -16.32
N GLY A 38 3.04 -8.78 -15.19
CA GLY A 38 3.44 -8.26 -13.90
C GLY A 38 2.36 -8.45 -12.85
N TYR A 39 2.67 -8.04 -11.64
CA TYR A 39 1.75 -8.13 -10.51
C TYR A 39 0.72 -6.99 -10.56
N ASP A 40 -0.55 -7.29 -10.85
CA ASP A 40 -1.68 -6.37 -10.65
C ASP A 40 -2.54 -6.86 -9.48
N ALA A 41 -2.50 -6.17 -8.35
CA ALA A 41 -3.22 -6.60 -7.15
C ALA A 41 -3.54 -5.45 -6.20
N GLU A 42 -4.01 -5.82 -5.00
CA GLU A 42 -4.25 -4.88 -3.89
C GLU A 42 -5.27 -3.78 -4.24
N GLY A 43 -6.19 -4.07 -5.16
CA GLY A 43 -7.11 -3.09 -5.71
C GLY A 43 -8.24 -2.67 -4.76
N ALA A 44 -8.65 -1.41 -4.87
CA ALA A 44 -9.83 -0.84 -4.22
C ALA A 44 -10.70 -0.09 -5.24
N VAL A 45 -12.02 -0.08 -5.03
CA VAL A 45 -12.99 0.62 -5.88
C VAL A 45 -13.29 1.99 -5.26
N SER A 46 -13.45 3.03 -6.08
CA SER A 46 -13.83 4.37 -5.61
C SER A 46 -15.23 4.40 -4.98
N PRO A 47 -15.54 5.36 -4.09
CA PRO A 47 -16.85 5.45 -3.44
C PRO A 47 -18.04 5.53 -4.40
N ASP A 48 -17.84 6.13 -5.57
CA ASP A 48 -18.84 6.25 -6.64
C ASP A 48 -18.87 5.06 -7.62
N GLY A 49 -17.97 4.09 -7.45
CA GLY A 49 -17.86 2.90 -8.30
C GLY A 49 -17.27 3.13 -9.69
N GLN A 50 -16.77 4.33 -10.00
CA GLN A 50 -16.31 4.69 -11.35
C GLN A 50 -14.84 4.37 -11.60
N LYS A 51 -14.02 4.25 -10.55
CA LYS A 51 -12.58 4.05 -10.64
C LYS A 51 -12.12 2.85 -9.80
N ILE A 52 -10.98 2.30 -10.19
CA ILE A 52 -10.24 1.30 -9.42
C ILE A 52 -8.82 1.81 -9.25
N VAL A 53 -8.33 1.82 -8.02
CA VAL A 53 -6.91 2.05 -7.68
C VAL A 53 -6.28 0.73 -7.30
N PHE A 54 -5.03 0.47 -7.67
CA PHE A 54 -4.37 -0.82 -7.48
C PHE A 54 -2.85 -0.69 -7.53
N THR A 55 -2.14 -1.73 -7.09
CA THR A 55 -0.69 -1.85 -7.24
C THR A 55 -0.37 -2.57 -8.54
N SER A 56 0.56 -2.03 -9.33
CA SER A 56 1.03 -2.68 -10.56
C SER A 56 2.55 -2.67 -10.71
N LEU A 57 3.10 -3.78 -11.19
CA LEU A 57 4.51 -3.90 -11.59
C LEU A 57 4.77 -3.52 -13.06
N ARG A 58 3.76 -3.09 -13.82
CA ARG A 58 3.88 -2.89 -15.29
C ARG A 58 4.91 -1.83 -15.72
N SER A 59 5.32 -0.93 -14.82
CA SER A 59 6.39 0.06 -15.03
C SER A 59 7.78 -0.43 -14.60
N GLY A 60 7.89 -1.65 -14.08
CA GLY A 60 9.15 -2.24 -13.61
C GLY A 60 9.42 -2.07 -12.11
N ASP A 61 8.51 -1.43 -11.37
CA ASP A 61 8.51 -1.31 -9.91
C ASP A 61 7.05 -1.39 -9.42
N PRO A 62 6.75 -1.86 -8.19
CA PRO A 62 5.39 -1.85 -7.65
C PRO A 62 4.94 -0.43 -7.38
N GLU A 63 4.05 0.06 -8.23
CA GLU A 63 3.57 1.45 -8.21
C GLU A 63 2.05 1.50 -8.02
N ILE A 64 1.52 2.64 -7.59
CA ILE A 64 0.07 2.88 -7.54
C ILE A 64 -0.42 3.28 -8.93
N TRP A 65 -1.46 2.60 -9.39
CA TRP A 65 -2.15 2.86 -10.65
C TRP A 65 -3.64 3.07 -10.41
N ILE A 66 -4.28 3.81 -11.30
CA ILE A 66 -5.74 4.01 -11.32
C ILE A 66 -6.29 3.75 -12.72
N MET A 67 -7.50 3.21 -12.82
CA MET A 67 -8.21 2.99 -14.08
C MET A 67 -9.71 3.21 -13.92
N ASN A 68 -10.46 3.27 -15.02
CA ASN A 68 -11.92 3.19 -15.01
C ASN A 68 -12.38 1.82 -14.51
N SER A 69 -13.55 1.72 -13.91
CA SER A 69 -14.07 0.47 -13.32
C SER A 69 -14.45 -0.61 -14.35
N ASP A 70 -14.34 -0.29 -15.64
CA ASP A 70 -14.41 -1.21 -16.77
C ASP A 70 -13.03 -1.69 -17.27
N GLY A 71 -11.94 -1.22 -16.65
CA GLY A 71 -10.55 -1.56 -17.00
C GLY A 71 -9.87 -0.58 -17.96
N THR A 72 -10.59 0.43 -18.48
CA THR A 72 -10.03 1.37 -19.45
C THR A 72 -9.22 2.50 -18.80
N GLU A 73 -8.42 3.18 -19.61
CA GLU A 73 -7.62 4.36 -19.23
C GLU A 73 -6.72 4.16 -17.98
N PRO A 74 -5.89 3.10 -17.92
CA PRO A 74 -4.94 2.94 -16.83
C PRO A 74 -3.94 4.10 -16.80
N LYS A 75 -3.68 4.63 -15.61
CA LYS A 75 -2.76 5.73 -15.35
C LYS A 75 -1.92 5.44 -14.12
N GLN A 76 -0.61 5.63 -14.25
CA GLN A 76 0.34 5.56 -13.14
C GLN A 76 0.24 6.82 -12.28
N LEU A 77 0.18 6.66 -10.96
CA LEU A 77 0.11 7.75 -9.98
C LEU A 77 1.44 7.99 -9.26
N THR A 78 2.24 6.96 -9.04
CA THR A 78 3.54 7.04 -8.34
C THR A 78 4.67 6.53 -9.23
N ASN A 79 5.90 6.99 -8.99
CA ASN A 79 7.08 6.62 -9.79
C ASN A 79 8.40 6.71 -9.00
N GLU A 80 8.33 6.57 -7.67
CA GLU A 80 9.49 6.67 -6.80
C GLU A 80 10.00 5.28 -6.44
N LEU A 81 11.32 5.07 -6.51
CA LEU A 81 11.92 3.78 -6.22
C LEU A 81 11.49 3.23 -4.85
N GLY A 82 10.95 2.01 -4.88
CA GLY A 82 10.54 1.26 -3.70
C GLY A 82 9.12 0.73 -3.85
N TYR A 83 8.72 -0.15 -2.93
CA TYR A 83 7.37 -0.71 -2.98
C TYR A 83 6.33 0.35 -2.63
N ASP A 84 5.31 0.50 -3.51
CA ASP A 84 4.05 1.20 -3.25
C ASP A 84 2.88 0.24 -3.34
N GLY A 85 2.04 0.19 -2.29
CA GLY A 85 0.83 -0.61 -2.39
C GLY A 85 -0.18 -0.49 -1.27
N GLY A 86 -1.16 -1.41 -1.33
CA GLY A 86 -2.39 -1.36 -0.54
C GLY A 86 -3.14 -0.03 -0.58
N PRO A 87 -3.45 0.52 -1.76
CA PRO A 87 -4.13 1.81 -1.89
C PRO A 87 -5.62 1.74 -1.53
N PHE A 88 -6.14 2.82 -0.94
CA PHE A 88 -7.57 3.04 -0.70
C PHE A 88 -7.96 4.49 -1.02
N PHE A 89 -9.20 4.69 -1.47
CA PHE A 89 -9.74 6.04 -1.72
C PHE A 89 -10.13 6.74 -0.40
N SER A 90 -10.04 8.07 -0.39
CA SER A 90 -10.75 8.89 0.59
C SER A 90 -12.27 8.79 0.40
N PRO A 91 -13.10 9.01 1.45
CA PRO A 91 -14.56 8.95 1.35
C PRO A 91 -15.16 9.85 0.28
N ASP A 92 -14.56 11.03 0.03
CA ASP A 92 -14.96 11.95 -1.03
C ASP A 92 -14.44 11.57 -2.43
N GLY A 93 -13.61 10.52 -2.52
CA GLY A 93 -13.00 10.03 -3.75
C GLY A 93 -11.91 10.94 -4.34
N SER A 94 -11.49 12.01 -3.66
CA SER A 94 -10.53 12.98 -4.21
C SER A 94 -9.06 12.58 -4.03
N LYS A 95 -8.76 11.69 -3.08
CA LYS A 95 -7.41 11.25 -2.73
C LYS A 95 -7.31 9.73 -2.62
N ILE A 96 -6.08 9.26 -2.70
CA ILE A 96 -5.65 7.90 -2.38
C ILE A 96 -4.75 7.96 -1.15
N VAL A 97 -4.94 7.04 -0.21
CA VAL A 97 -3.97 6.71 0.84
C VAL A 97 -3.37 5.35 0.54
N PHE A 98 -2.06 5.19 0.73
CA PHE A 98 -1.35 3.95 0.48
C PHE A 98 -0.15 3.81 1.41
N ARG A 99 0.46 2.62 1.44
CA ARG A 99 1.71 2.37 2.16
C ARG A 99 2.87 2.29 1.19
N ALA A 100 4.01 2.83 1.59
CA ALA A 100 5.19 2.89 0.76
C ALA A 100 6.46 2.60 1.57
N SER A 101 7.44 1.95 0.94
CA SER A 101 8.78 1.80 1.50
C SER A 101 9.79 2.46 0.56
N ARG A 102 10.74 3.21 1.13
CA ARG A 102 11.72 3.98 0.36
C ARG A 102 13.14 3.58 0.77
N PRO A 103 13.81 2.68 0.02
CA PRO A 103 15.21 2.35 0.29
C PRO A 103 16.09 3.58 0.02
N ASN A 104 16.83 4.05 1.04
CA ASN A 104 17.54 5.33 1.00
C ASN A 104 19.07 5.22 1.17
N THR A 105 19.61 4.01 1.26
CA THR A 105 21.06 3.75 1.25
C THR A 105 21.41 2.87 0.07
N SER A 106 22.64 2.95 -0.44
CA SER A 106 23.09 2.12 -1.56
C SER A 106 22.92 0.62 -1.30
N GLU A 107 23.12 0.18 -0.05
CA GLU A 107 22.89 -1.20 0.37
C GLU A 107 21.40 -1.59 0.31
N LYS A 108 20.51 -0.79 0.93
CA LYS A 108 19.05 -1.03 0.89
C LYS A 108 18.52 -1.03 -0.55
N ILE A 109 19.02 -0.13 -1.39
CA ILE A 109 18.65 -0.02 -2.81
C ILE A 109 19.10 -1.29 -3.57
N GLN A 110 20.33 -1.74 -3.35
CA GLN A 110 20.83 -2.96 -4.01
C GLN A 110 20.01 -4.17 -3.60
N THR A 111 19.78 -4.37 -2.29
CA THR A 111 18.95 -5.48 -1.78
C THR A 111 17.53 -5.44 -2.35
N TYR A 112 16.93 -4.25 -2.42
CA TYR A 112 15.60 -4.08 -3.02
C TYR A 112 15.56 -4.53 -4.48
N LYS A 113 16.53 -4.06 -5.30
CA LYS A 113 16.62 -4.43 -6.71
C LYS A 113 16.91 -5.92 -6.92
N ASP A 114 17.76 -6.50 -6.07
CA ASP A 114 18.06 -7.92 -6.12
C ASP A 114 16.80 -8.74 -5.86
N LEU A 115 16.04 -8.44 -4.79
CA LEU A 115 14.76 -9.09 -4.51
C LEU A 115 13.77 -8.91 -5.66
N LEU A 116 13.62 -7.70 -6.18
CA LEU A 116 12.68 -7.40 -7.25
C LEU A 116 12.99 -8.21 -8.52
N SER A 117 14.27 -8.49 -8.81
CA SER A 117 14.68 -9.33 -9.94
C SER A 117 14.21 -10.79 -9.83
N TYR A 118 13.86 -11.24 -8.61
CA TYR A 118 13.25 -12.53 -8.33
C TYR A 118 11.73 -12.43 -8.10
N ASN A 119 11.11 -11.30 -8.46
CA ASN A 119 9.71 -10.98 -8.15
C ASN A 119 9.42 -11.01 -6.63
N LEU A 120 10.37 -10.56 -5.82
CA LEU A 120 10.22 -10.48 -4.37
C LEU A 120 10.36 -9.04 -3.93
N VAL A 121 9.73 -8.73 -2.81
CA VAL A 121 9.97 -7.49 -2.07
C VAL A 121 10.03 -7.80 -0.56
N SER A 122 10.53 -6.88 0.25
CA SER A 122 10.69 -7.09 1.71
C SER A 122 10.59 -5.77 2.47
N PRO A 123 9.48 -5.03 2.38
CA PRO A 123 9.38 -3.73 3.03
C PRO A 123 9.11 -3.90 4.52
N LEU A 124 10.12 -3.61 5.33
CA LEU A 124 10.01 -3.66 6.79
C LEU A 124 9.66 -2.29 7.40
N GLU A 125 10.10 -1.22 6.72
CA GLU A 125 9.87 0.19 7.04
C GLU A 125 8.86 0.75 6.05
N MET A 126 7.58 0.65 6.38
CA MET A 126 6.50 1.17 5.55
C MET A 126 5.86 2.37 6.22
N GLU A 127 5.79 3.47 5.49
CA GLU A 127 5.13 4.69 5.90
C GLU A 127 3.88 4.90 5.04
N LEU A 128 2.94 5.70 5.56
CA LEU A 128 1.72 6.06 4.87
C LEU A 128 1.96 7.28 4.01
N TYR A 129 1.38 7.26 2.81
CA TYR A 129 1.42 8.36 1.86
C TYR A 129 0.02 8.66 1.35
N THR A 130 -0.17 9.89 0.90
CA THR A 130 -1.38 10.32 0.20
C THR A 130 -1.03 10.96 -1.13
N ILE A 131 -1.89 10.79 -2.12
CA ILE A 131 -1.79 11.44 -3.43
C ILE A 131 -3.19 11.78 -3.95
N ASN A 132 -3.35 12.86 -4.70
CA ASN A 132 -4.62 13.17 -5.35
C ASN A 132 -4.89 12.14 -6.48
N ILE A 133 -6.15 11.90 -6.81
CA ILE A 133 -6.52 10.96 -7.90
C ILE A 133 -5.96 11.35 -9.27
N ASP A 134 -5.59 12.63 -9.46
CA ASP A 134 -4.95 13.12 -10.67
C ASP A 134 -3.42 12.92 -10.68
N GLY A 135 -2.84 12.33 -9.64
CA GLY A 135 -1.40 12.08 -9.49
C GLY A 135 -0.62 13.27 -8.93
N THR A 136 -1.27 14.37 -8.58
CA THR A 136 -0.61 15.51 -7.93
C THR A 136 -0.62 15.39 -6.42
N GLY A 137 0.18 16.22 -5.73
CA GLY A 137 0.08 16.34 -4.28
C GLY A 137 0.57 15.13 -3.48
N LEU A 138 1.48 14.33 -4.04
CA LEU A 138 2.13 13.24 -3.31
C LEU A 138 2.75 13.77 -2.01
N ARG A 139 2.40 13.11 -0.90
CA ARG A 139 2.80 13.53 0.45
C ARG A 139 2.99 12.31 1.35
N GLN A 140 4.10 12.30 2.08
CA GLN A 140 4.30 11.38 3.20
C GLN A 140 3.49 11.85 4.42
N VAL A 141 2.69 10.96 5.00
CA VAL A 141 1.85 11.20 6.17
C VAL A 141 2.57 10.78 7.45
N THR A 142 3.15 9.58 7.49
CA THR A 142 3.83 9.07 8.69
C THR A 142 5.35 9.09 8.54
N SER A 143 6.04 9.28 9.65
CA SER A 143 7.49 9.08 9.78
C SER A 143 7.75 8.41 11.14
N LEU A 144 7.09 7.27 11.34
CA LEU A 144 7.04 6.58 12.63
C LEU A 144 8.10 5.48 12.74
N GLY A 145 8.71 5.10 11.62
CA GLY A 145 9.48 3.88 11.48
C GLY A 145 8.59 2.64 11.59
N GLY A 146 9.24 1.48 11.55
CA GLY A 146 8.53 0.21 11.67
C GLY A 146 7.51 0.01 10.55
N SER A 147 6.42 -0.66 10.88
CA SER A 147 5.42 -1.12 9.92
C SER A 147 4.09 -0.42 10.16
N ASN A 148 3.68 0.44 9.23
CA ASN A 148 2.39 1.13 9.23
C ASN A 148 1.52 0.56 8.10
N TRP A 149 0.45 -0.17 8.46
CA TRP A 149 -0.28 -1.09 7.59
C TRP A 149 -1.76 -0.71 7.45
N ALA A 150 -2.34 -1.16 6.33
CA ALA A 150 -3.76 -1.11 6.00
C ALA A 150 -4.40 0.26 6.33
N PRO A 151 -3.89 1.36 5.75
CA PRO A 151 -4.44 2.68 6.02
C PRO A 151 -5.85 2.81 5.43
N PHE A 152 -6.74 3.46 6.15
CA PHE A 152 -8.06 3.82 5.67
C PHE A 152 -8.40 5.22 6.15
N TYR A 153 -8.97 6.05 5.28
CA TYR A 153 -9.54 7.31 5.72
C TYR A 153 -10.76 7.09 6.61
N MET A 154 -10.88 7.94 7.62
CA MET A 154 -12.09 8.09 8.42
C MET A 154 -13.16 8.84 7.61
N PRO A 155 -14.45 8.71 7.95
CA PRO A 155 -15.55 9.37 7.23
C PRO A 155 -15.46 10.90 7.13
N ASP A 156 -14.63 11.53 7.97
CA ASP A 156 -14.41 12.98 7.96
C ASP A 156 -13.43 13.47 6.88
N ASN A 157 -12.81 12.57 6.10
CA ASN A 157 -11.79 12.86 5.09
C ASN A 157 -10.50 13.53 5.61
N HIS A 158 -10.32 13.63 6.93
CA HIS A 158 -9.17 14.30 7.54
C HIS A 158 -8.30 13.36 8.35
N HIS A 159 -8.87 12.33 8.95
CA HIS A 159 -8.12 11.36 9.73
C HIS A 159 -7.92 10.06 8.96
N ILE A 160 -6.80 9.39 9.22
CA ILE A 160 -6.45 8.08 8.69
C ILE A 160 -6.26 7.13 9.86
N ILE A 161 -7.00 6.02 9.85
CA ILE A 161 -6.79 4.89 10.77
C ILE A 161 -5.87 3.87 10.12
N PHE A 162 -4.95 3.29 10.89
CA PHE A 162 -3.99 2.32 10.42
C PHE A 162 -3.52 1.40 11.55
N SER A 163 -2.98 0.24 11.18
CA SER A 163 -2.35 -0.69 12.13
C SER A 163 -0.86 -0.41 12.18
N SER A 164 -0.26 -0.31 13.37
CA SER A 164 1.18 -0.06 13.50
C SER A 164 1.79 -0.71 14.72
N ASN A 165 3.06 -1.11 14.59
CA ASN A 165 3.94 -1.49 15.69
C ASN A 165 4.77 -0.31 16.24
N PHE A 166 4.40 0.92 15.88
CA PHE A 166 4.96 2.15 16.43
C PHE A 166 4.95 2.12 17.97
N ASN A 167 6.09 2.51 18.56
CA ASN A 167 6.38 2.54 20.00
C ASN A 167 6.34 1.20 20.75
N GLU A 168 6.31 0.06 20.05
CA GLU A 168 6.32 -1.26 20.69
C GLU A 168 7.75 -1.82 20.77
N THR A 169 8.10 -2.45 21.88
CA THR A 169 9.41 -3.10 22.07
C THR A 169 9.42 -4.46 21.39
N GLY A 170 10.43 -4.76 20.56
CA GLY A 170 10.56 -6.08 19.90
C GLY A 170 10.97 -6.06 18.41
N GLY A 171 11.27 -4.89 17.84
CA GLY A 171 11.64 -4.76 16.42
C GLY A 171 10.43 -4.80 15.48
N HIS A 172 10.65 -5.08 14.19
CA HIS A 172 9.61 -5.05 13.15
C HIS A 172 8.44 -6.06 13.34
N PHE A 173 8.58 -7.00 14.28
CA PHE A 173 7.56 -8.01 14.61
C PHE A 173 6.95 -7.81 16.01
N GLY A 174 7.06 -6.60 16.56
CA GLY A 174 6.36 -6.21 17.79
C GLY A 174 4.84 -6.27 17.68
N ALA A 175 4.15 -6.08 18.80
CA ALA A 175 2.69 -6.02 18.83
C ALA A 175 2.17 -4.91 17.91
N PHE A 176 1.07 -5.18 17.20
CA PHE A 176 0.40 -4.17 16.39
C PHE A 176 -0.80 -3.61 17.14
N ASN A 177 -1.01 -2.30 17.01
CA ASN A 177 -2.17 -1.60 17.52
C ASN A 177 -2.80 -0.73 16.46
N LEU A 178 -4.06 -0.36 16.66
CA LEU A 178 -4.70 0.64 15.83
C LEU A 178 -4.29 2.04 16.28
N TYR A 179 -3.91 2.87 15.32
CA TYR A 179 -3.59 4.27 15.48
C TYR A 179 -4.44 5.10 14.53
N MET A 180 -4.68 6.35 14.90
CA MET A 180 -5.26 7.37 14.04
C MET A 180 -4.29 8.54 13.93
N ILE A 181 -4.24 9.17 12.76
CA ILE A 181 -3.40 10.35 12.49
C ILE A 181 -4.17 11.31 11.59
N ASP A 182 -3.91 12.61 11.72
CA ASP A 182 -4.37 13.61 10.77
C ASP A 182 -3.63 13.45 9.43
N GLU A 183 -4.28 13.75 8.30
CA GLU A 183 -3.71 13.65 6.95
C GLU A 183 -2.44 14.51 6.76
N MET A 184 -2.25 15.54 7.59
CA MET A 184 -1.02 16.34 7.63
C MET A 184 0.11 15.66 8.42
N GLY A 185 -0.07 14.44 8.90
CA GLY A 185 0.94 13.67 9.63
C GLY A 185 1.08 14.12 11.09
N LYS A 186 0.04 14.71 11.67
CA LYS A 186 0.05 15.24 13.04
C LYS A 186 -0.91 14.48 13.93
N ASN A 187 -0.76 14.66 15.25
CA ASN A 187 -1.68 14.16 16.25
C ASN A 187 -1.88 12.64 16.21
N VAL A 188 -0.79 11.88 16.05
CA VAL A 188 -0.86 10.41 16.11
C VAL A 188 -1.37 9.96 17.49
N GLU A 189 -2.43 9.16 17.50
CA GLU A 189 -3.02 8.63 18.71
C GLU A 189 -3.33 7.14 18.60
N ARG A 190 -3.09 6.39 19.69
CA ARG A 190 -3.49 4.98 19.76
C ARG A 190 -4.98 4.89 20.03
N VAL A 191 -5.70 4.18 19.16
CA VAL A 191 -7.12 3.89 19.35
C VAL A 191 -7.29 2.99 20.56
N LYS A 192 -8.13 3.41 21.50
CA LYS A 192 -8.47 2.65 22.71
C LYS A 192 -9.97 2.42 22.72
N ILE A 193 -10.38 1.17 22.93
CA ILE A 193 -11.78 0.87 23.24
C ILE A 193 -12.00 1.30 24.69
N SER A 194 -12.81 2.34 24.92
CA SER A 194 -13.38 2.55 26.25
C SER A 194 -14.46 1.48 26.46
N LYS A 195 -14.41 0.80 27.62
CA LYS A 195 -15.56 -0.02 28.04
C LYS A 195 -16.75 0.91 28.15
N LEU A 196 -17.70 0.78 27.23
CA LEU A 196 -19.06 1.26 27.46
C LEU A 196 -19.58 0.40 28.63
N TYR A 197 -19.73 1.04 29.79
CA TYR A 197 -20.37 0.44 30.96
C TYR A 197 -21.88 0.37 30.75
#